data_AF-A0A7K4DQE9-F1
#
_entry.id   AF-A0A7K4DQE9-F1
#
_cell.length_a   1.000
_cell.length_b   1.000
_cell.length_c   1.000
_cell.angle_alpha   90.00
_cell.angle_beta   90.00
_cell.angle_gamma   90.00
#
_symmetry.space_group_name_H-M   'P 1'
#
loop_
_entity.id
_entity.type
_entity.pdbx_description
1 polymer ?
#
loop_
_entity_poly.entity_id
_entity_poly.type
_entity_poly.pdbx_seq_one_letter_code
_entity_poly.pdbx_strand_id
1 'polypeptide(L)'
;MVLSESSLEEILKYLEKSINNLAKESLGNLEIEGGFEGFENFLQSQFDIRLENMLVSKNSSIHHLESGMKNRVIQRKKKLIENILEKSR
;
A
#
# COMPACT_ATOMS: atom_id res chain seq x y z
N MET A 1 4.45 18.30 10.28
CA MET A 1 4.71 19.15 9.10
C MET A 1 3.67 18.79 8.04
N VAL A 2 3.11 19.76 7.31
CA VAL A 2 2.15 19.44 6.23
C VAL A 2 2.95 18.82 5.08
N LEU A 3 2.60 17.59 4.73
CA LEU A 3 3.26 16.86 3.65
C LEU A 3 2.76 17.42 2.31
N SER A 4 3.66 17.67 1.36
CA SER A 4 3.26 18.20 0.05
C SER A 4 2.64 17.10 -0.83
N GLU A 5 1.83 17.50 -1.82
CA GLU A 5 1.26 16.55 -2.78
C GLU A 5 2.33 15.78 -3.56
N SER A 6 3.44 16.44 -3.94
CA SER A 6 4.52 15.78 -4.67
C SER A 6 5.24 14.75 -3.79
N SER A 7 5.49 15.08 -2.51
CA SER A 7 6.07 14.13 -1.57
C SER A 7 5.17 12.92 -1.34
N LEU A 8 3.85 13.11 -1.27
CA LEU A 8 2.91 11.99 -1.17
C LEU A 8 2.95 11.12 -2.42
N GLU A 9 3.00 11.73 -3.60
CA GLU A 9 3.05 10.99 -4.86
C GLU A 9 4.32 10.13 -4.97
N GLU A 10 5.46 10.64 -4.54
CA GLU A 10 6.71 9.86 -4.47
C GLU A 10 6.61 8.70 -3.49
N ILE A 11 6.05 8.93 -2.30
CA ILE A 11 5.79 7.89 -1.29
C ILE A 11 4.90 6.79 -1.88
N LEU A 12 3.79 7.17 -2.53
CA LEU A 12 2.85 6.23 -3.10
C LEU A 12 3.45 5.41 -4.24
N LYS A 13 4.24 6.03 -5.14
CA LYS A 13 4.96 5.31 -6.21
C LYS A 13 5.93 4.27 -5.64
N TYR A 14 6.68 4.64 -4.61
CA TYR A 14 7.60 3.70 -3.95
C TYR A 14 6.85 2.57 -3.25
N LEU A 15 5.80 2.91 -2.50
CA LEU A 15 4.96 1.95 -1.78
C LEU A 15 4.35 0.92 -2.73
N GLU A 16 3.81 1.36 -3.87
CA GLU A 16 3.25 0.48 -4.89
C GLU A 16 4.28 -0.50 -5.45
N LYS A 17 5.49 -0.03 -5.75
CA LYS A 17 6.57 -0.91 -6.20
C LYS A 17 6.93 -1.92 -5.11
N SER A 18 7.01 -1.48 -3.86
CA SER A 18 7.32 -2.34 -2.72
C SER A 18 6.27 -3.43 -2.51
N ILE A 19 4.98 -3.10 -2.62
CA ILE A 19 3.88 -4.06 -2.45
C ILE A 19 3.78 -5.01 -3.63
N ASN A 20 4.03 -4.55 -4.86
CA ASN A 20 4.11 -5.45 -6.02
C ASN A 20 5.23 -6.49 -5.87
N ASN A 21 6.40 -6.08 -5.37
CA ASN A 21 7.49 -7.02 -5.14
C ASN A 21 7.13 -8.04 -4.05
N LEU A 22 6.56 -7.56 -2.94
CA LEU A 22 6.08 -8.43 -1.86
C LEU A 22 5.06 -9.45 -2.39
N ALA A 23 4.08 -9.01 -3.18
CA ALA A 23 3.08 -9.90 -3.76
C ALA A 23 3.70 -11.00 -4.62
N LYS A 24 4.69 -10.67 -5.47
CA LYS A 24 5.40 -11.66 -6.29
C LYS A 24 6.17 -12.68 -5.45
N GLU A 25 6.89 -12.20 -4.43
CA GLU A 25 7.63 -13.06 -3.50
C GLU A 25 6.69 -13.96 -2.70
N SER A 26 5.56 -13.42 -2.26
CA SER A 26 4.54 -14.13 -1.51
C SER A 26 3.86 -15.22 -2.33
N LEU A 27 3.45 -14.94 -3.57
CA LEU A 27 2.84 -15.95 -4.45
C LEU A 27 3.79 -17.09 -4.80
N GLY A 28 5.09 -16.80 -4.92
CA GLY A 28 6.10 -17.81 -5.20
C GLY A 28 6.44 -18.71 -4.00
N ASN A 29 6.08 -18.30 -2.78
CA ASN A 29 6.58 -18.90 -1.55
C ASN A 29 5.52 -19.36 -0.54
N LEU A 30 4.26 -18.94 -0.63
CA LEU A 30 3.41 -19.00 0.57
C LEU A 30 2.25 -19.99 0.58
N GLU A 31 2.36 -20.85 1.59
CA GLU A 31 1.33 -21.21 2.57
C GLU A 31 0.71 -19.96 3.24
N ILE A 32 -0.06 -19.13 2.50
CA ILE A 32 -0.89 -18.09 3.15
C ILE A 32 -2.14 -18.76 3.70
N GLU A 33 -2.31 -18.70 5.03
CA GLU A 33 -3.56 -19.12 5.66
C GLU A 33 -4.75 -18.34 5.11
N GLY A 34 -5.81 -19.04 4.70
CA GLY A 34 -7.00 -18.42 4.12
C GLY A 34 -6.96 -18.21 2.60
N GLY A 35 -5.96 -18.74 1.89
CA GLY A 35 -5.92 -18.74 0.43
C GLY A 35 -5.96 -17.33 -0.17
N PHE A 36 -6.79 -17.12 -1.19
CA PHE A 36 -6.86 -15.84 -1.91
C PHE A 36 -7.35 -14.68 -1.03
N GLU A 37 -8.33 -14.91 -0.16
CA GLU A 37 -8.84 -13.89 0.78
C GLU A 37 -7.78 -13.56 1.84
N GLY A 38 -7.06 -14.58 2.34
CA GLY A 38 -5.91 -14.39 3.21
C GLY A 38 -4.81 -13.54 2.56
N PHE A 39 -4.54 -13.76 1.27
CA PHE A 39 -3.57 -12.99 0.52
C PHE A 39 -3.99 -11.52 0.33
N GLU A 40 -5.26 -11.28 0.00
CA GLU A 40 -5.79 -9.92 -0.10
C GLU A 40 -5.66 -9.16 1.23
N ASN A 41 -6.09 -9.77 2.34
CA ASN A 41 -5.98 -9.18 3.68
C ASN A 41 -4.53 -8.89 4.07
N PHE A 42 -3.63 -9.82 3.75
CA PHE A 42 -2.18 -9.62 3.93
C PHE A 42 -1.69 -8.39 3.17
N LEU A 43 -2.00 -8.25 1.88
CA LEU A 43 -1.56 -7.10 1.07
C LEU A 43 -2.15 -5.77 1.59
N GLN A 44 -3.41 -5.76 1.99
CA GLN A 44 -4.05 -4.57 2.57
C GLN A 44 -3.34 -4.11 3.85
N SER A 45 -3.03 -5.05 4.75
CA SER A 45 -2.31 -4.77 6.00
C SER A 45 -0.89 -4.27 5.73
N GLN A 46 -0.17 -4.92 4.80
CA GLN A 46 1.19 -4.54 4.45
C GLN A 46 1.27 -3.16 3.80
N PHE A 47 0.27 -2.78 3.01
CA PHE A 47 0.17 -1.44 2.46
C PHE A 47 0.06 -0.38 3.57
N ASP A 48 -0.85 -0.59 4.53
CA ASP A 48 -1.12 0.39 5.60
C ASP A 48 0.10 0.56 6.52
N ILE A 49 0.70 -0.55 6.96
CA ILE A 49 1.88 -0.54 7.83
C ILE A 49 3.04 0.21 7.16
N ARG A 50 3.31 -0.08 5.88
CA ARG A 50 4.43 0.55 5.16
C ARG A 50 4.16 2.02 4.89
N LEU A 51 2.93 2.39 4.55
CA LEU A 51 2.57 3.80 4.38
C LEU A 51 2.80 4.59 5.67
N GLU A 52 2.30 4.10 6.79
CA GLU A 52 2.45 4.78 8.08
C GLU A 52 3.93 4.94 8.44
N ASN A 53 4.74 3.88 8.29
CA ASN A 53 6.19 3.96 8.52
C ASN A 53 6.86 5.04 7.65
N MET A 54 6.48 5.14 6.38
CA MET A 54 7.01 6.16 5.47
C MET A 54 6.58 7.57 5.88
N LEU A 55 5.33 7.75 6.31
CA LEU A 55 4.83 9.05 6.77
C LEU A 55 5.51 9.48 8.09
N VAL A 56 5.68 8.55 9.03
CA VAL A 56 6.39 8.78 10.30
C VAL A 56 7.83 9.23 10.04
N SER A 57 8.53 8.61 9.07
CA SER A 57 9.88 9.03 8.67
C SER A 57 9.98 10.48 8.15
N LYS A 58 8.83 11.07 7.77
CA LYS A 58 8.68 12.47 7.33
C LYS A 58 8.05 13.36 8.40
N ASN A 59 8.01 12.94 9.67
CA ASN A 59 7.31 13.62 10.77
C ASN A 59 5.84 13.95 10.41
N SER A 60 5.18 12.97 9.79
CA SER A 60 3.78 13.02 9.35
C SER A 60 3.05 11.73 9.74
N SER A 61 1.75 11.65 9.46
CA SER A 61 0.91 10.46 9.66
C SER A 61 -0.30 10.55 8.73
N ILE A 62 -1.05 9.46 8.57
CA ILE A 62 -2.27 9.49 7.75
C ILE A 62 -3.26 10.55 8.21
N HIS A 63 -3.32 10.82 9.52
CA HIS A 63 -4.22 11.82 10.10
C HIS A 63 -3.84 13.25 9.70
N HIS A 64 -2.55 13.52 9.51
CA HIS A 64 -2.03 14.82 9.09
C HIS A 64 -2.26 15.12 7.59
N LEU A 65 -2.62 14.13 6.78
CA LEU A 65 -2.92 14.34 5.37
C LEU A 65 -4.23 15.11 5.18
N GLU A 66 -4.26 15.96 4.16
CA GLU A 66 -5.48 16.63 3.72
C GLU A 66 -6.50 15.62 3.16
N SER A 67 -7.78 16.00 3.11
CA SER A 67 -8.85 15.12 2.61
C SER A 67 -8.59 14.61 1.18
N GLY A 68 -8.12 15.48 0.28
CA GLY A 68 -7.77 15.09 -1.10
C GLY A 68 -6.64 14.06 -1.15
N MET A 69 -5.63 14.20 -0.29
CA MET A 69 -4.52 13.26 -0.15
C MET A 69 -4.99 11.90 0.40
N LYS A 70 -5.84 11.91 1.43
CA LYS A 70 -6.43 10.69 2.00
C LYS A 70 -7.23 9.92 0.95
N ASN A 71 -8.04 10.62 0.16
CA ASN A 71 -8.79 10.00 -0.94
C ASN A 71 -7.86 9.39 -1.99
N ARG A 72 -6.76 10.07 -2.33
CA ARG A 72 -5.75 9.55 -3.26
C ARG A 72 -5.11 8.26 -2.72
N VAL A 73 -4.74 8.21 -1.45
CA VAL A 73 -4.21 7.00 -0.79
C VAL A 73 -5.20 5.84 -0.93
N ILE A 74 -6.47 6.06 -0.60
CA ILE A 74 -7.53 5.03 -0.67
C ILE A 74 -7.68 4.50 -2.11
N GLN A 75 -7.74 5.39 -3.10
CA GLN A 75 -7.87 5.02 -4.51
C GLN A 75 -6.65 4.24 -5.01
N ARG A 76 -5.44 4.66 -4.63
CA ARG A 76 -4.19 4.01 -5.05
C ARG A 76 -4.05 2.63 -4.42
N LYS A 77 -4.37 2.48 -3.13
CA LYS A 77 -4.43 1.18 -2.43
C LYS A 77 -5.37 0.21 -3.14
N LYS A 78 -6.62 0.64 -3.38
CA LYS A 78 -7.65 -0.18 -4.03
C LYS A 78 -7.19 -0.65 -5.40
N LYS A 79 -6.79 0.28 -6.28
CA LYS A 79 -6.34 -0.02 -7.64
C LYS A 79 -5.13 -0.95 -7.65
N LEU A 80 -4.16 -0.75 -6.75
CA LEU A 80 -2.97 -1.59 -6.67
C LEU A 80 -3.34 -3.04 -6.34
N ILE A 81 -4.14 -3.24 -5.30
CA ILE A 81 -4.48 -4.57 -4.81
C ILE A 81 -5.35 -5.30 -5.82
N GLU A 82 -6.36 -4.63 -6.40
CA GLU A 82 -7.16 -5.18 -7.51
C GLU A 82 -6.28 -5.66 -8.66
N ASN A 83 -5.33 -4.84 -9.12
CA ASN A 83 -4.41 -5.21 -10.20
C ASN A 83 -3.51 -6.40 -9.86
N ILE A 84 -3.09 -6.55 -8.60
CA ILE A 84 -2.27 -7.69 -8.15
C ILE A 84 -3.14 -8.95 -8.15
N LEU A 85 -4.33 -8.87 -7.57
CA LEU A 85 -5.28 -9.97 -7.45
C LEU A 85 -5.75 -10.47 -8.83
N GLU A 86 -6.03 -9.58 -9.77
CA GLU A 86 -6.38 -9.93 -11.16
C GLU A 86 -5.26 -10.69 -11.88
N LYS A 87 -3.99 -10.33 -11.64
CA LYS A 87 -2.83 -11.02 -12.23
C LYS A 87 -2.48 -12.34 -11.55
N SER A 88 -3.08 -12.60 -10.39
CA SER A 88 -2.82 -13.78 -9.57
C SER A 88 -3.90 -14.85 -9.74
N ARG A 89 -4.95 -14.57 -10.53
CA ARG A 89 -5.94 -15.52 -11.02
C ARG A 89 -5.49 -16.13 -12.33
#